data_AF-A0A736I2E8-F1
#
_entry.id   AF-A0A736I2E8-F1
#
_cell.length_a   1.000
_cell.length_b   1.000
_cell.length_c   1.000
_cell.angle_alpha   90.00
_cell.angle_beta   90.00
_cell.angle_gamma   90.00
#
_symmetry.space_group_name_H-M   'P 1'
#
loop_
_entity.id
_entity.type
_entity.pdbx_description
1 polymer ?
#
loop_
_entity_poly.entity_id
_entity_poly.type
_entity_poly.pdbx_seq_one_letter_code
_entity_poly.pdbx_strand_id
1 'polypeptide(L)'
;MSLDMNVAVDVRRIQLALDELGTVTRDRVIPRVMAAALLSSTEQAFERQADPDTGKGWEAWSDSWLAWRQDHGFVPGSILTLHGDLARSITTDYGQDYALIGSPKIYAAIHQWGGTPDMAPRPAGVPARPYMGLDKTGEQEIFDAIRKRVSTALRQ
;
A
#
# COMPACT_ATOMS: atom_id res chain seq x y z
N MET A 1 -8.13 12.25 -64.40
CA MET A 1 -7.20 11.19 -63.95
C MET A 1 -6.65 11.65 -62.61
N SER A 2 -7.13 11.07 -61.50
CA SER A 2 -6.61 11.37 -60.16
C SER A 2 -5.47 10.40 -59.86
N LEU A 3 -4.36 10.90 -59.33
CA LEU A 3 -3.25 10.10 -58.87
C LEU A 3 -3.34 10.05 -57.34
N ASP A 4 -3.68 8.88 -56.79
CA ASP A 4 -3.65 8.67 -55.36
C ASP A 4 -2.20 8.44 -54.91
N MET A 5 -1.70 9.38 -54.11
CA MET A 5 -0.36 9.33 -53.55
C MET A 5 -0.44 8.82 -52.10
N ASN A 6 0.16 7.67 -51.83
CA ASN A 6 0.17 7.04 -50.51
C ASN A 6 1.59 7.01 -49.93
N VAL A 7 1.71 7.28 -48.62
CA VAL A 7 2.95 7.11 -47.86
C VAL A 7 2.76 5.93 -46.92
N ALA A 8 3.61 4.90 -47.06
CA ALA A 8 3.66 3.78 -46.14
C ALA A 8 4.80 3.99 -45.14
N VAL A 9 4.47 4.00 -43.83
CA VAL A 9 5.45 4.06 -42.75
C VAL A 9 5.60 2.66 -42.15
N ASP A 10 6.84 2.18 -42.06
CA ASP A 10 7.16 0.91 -41.41
C ASP A 10 7.11 1.05 -39.89
N VAL A 11 6.09 0.45 -39.28
CA VAL A 11 5.85 0.51 -37.83
C VAL A 11 6.42 -0.69 -37.06
N ARG A 12 7.10 -1.64 -37.71
CA ARG A 12 7.58 -2.89 -37.08
C ARG A 12 8.49 -2.63 -35.87
N ARG A 13 9.35 -1.60 -35.95
CA ARG A 13 10.22 -1.20 -34.84
C ARG A 13 9.44 -0.70 -33.62
N ILE A 14 8.33 0.00 -33.85
CA ILE A 14 7.46 0.51 -32.79
C ILE A 14 6.73 -0.65 -32.12
N GLN A 15 6.23 -1.60 -32.92
CA GLN A 15 5.55 -2.80 -32.42
C GLN A 15 6.49 -3.67 -31.56
N LEU A 16 7.71 -3.92 -32.03
CA LEU A 16 8.71 -4.68 -31.26
C LEU A 16 9.06 -4.02 -29.92
N ALA A 17 9.27 -2.70 -29.91
CA ALA A 17 9.54 -1.97 -28.66
C ALA A 17 8.35 -2.02 -27.67
N LEU A 18 7.11 -1.98 -28.17
CA LEU A 18 5.91 -2.11 -27.35
C LEU A 18 5.74 -3.53 -26.78
N ASP A 19 6.02 -4.56 -27.58
CA ASP A 19 5.99 -5.95 -27.12
C ASP A 19 7.05 -6.21 -26.05
N GLU A 20 8.25 -5.65 -26.21
CA GLU A 20 9.32 -5.75 -25.22
C GLU A 20 8.94 -5.08 -23.89
N LEU A 21 8.31 -3.90 -23.94
CA LEU A 21 7.69 -3.28 -22.76
C LEU A 21 6.58 -4.16 -22.15
N GLY A 22 5.81 -4.86 -22.98
CA GLY A 22 4.81 -5.84 -22.54
C GLY A 22 5.41 -7.09 -21.87
N THR A 23 6.65 -7.46 -22.19
CA THR A 23 7.35 -8.55 -21.48
C THR A 23 7.92 -8.09 -20.15
N VAL A 24 8.35 -6.83 -20.06
CA VAL A 24 8.80 -6.19 -18.81
C VAL A 24 7.70 -6.19 -17.75
N THR A 25 6.44 -5.98 -18.14
CA THR A 25 5.31 -5.96 -17.21
C THR A 25 4.86 -7.35 -16.74
N ARG A 26 5.42 -8.43 -17.30
CA ARG A 26 5.10 -9.82 -16.91
C ARG A 26 6.08 -10.42 -15.88
N ASP A 27 7.12 -9.69 -15.49
CA ASP A 27 8.00 -10.14 -14.43
C ASP A 27 7.47 -9.78 -13.03
N ARG A 28 7.83 -10.60 -12.04
CA ARG A 28 7.38 -10.43 -10.66
C ARG A 28 8.18 -9.36 -9.89
N VAL A 29 9.05 -8.60 -10.57
CA VAL A 29 9.95 -7.65 -9.89
C VAL A 29 9.15 -6.47 -9.39
N ILE A 30 8.28 -5.87 -10.21
CA ILE A 30 7.47 -4.73 -9.79
C ILE A 30 6.46 -5.12 -8.69
N PRO A 31 5.66 -6.20 -8.82
CA PRO A 31 4.79 -6.64 -7.72
C PRO A 31 5.54 -6.94 -6.42
N ARG A 32 6.75 -7.51 -6.48
CA ARG A 32 7.59 -7.73 -5.30
C ARG A 32 7.99 -6.42 -4.63
N VAL A 33 8.39 -5.41 -5.40
CA VAL A 33 8.74 -4.08 -4.86
C VAL A 33 7.51 -3.44 -4.23
N MET A 34 6.34 -3.53 -4.87
CA MET A 34 5.08 -3.01 -4.31
C MET A 34 4.73 -3.68 -2.97
N ALA A 35 4.85 -5.01 -2.87
CA ALA A 35 4.60 -5.71 -1.61
C ALA A 35 5.58 -5.29 -0.50
N ALA A 36 6.85 -5.05 -0.83
CA ALA A 36 7.83 -4.55 0.14
C ALA A 36 7.51 -3.10 0.57
N ALA A 37 7.15 -2.23 -0.38
CA ALA A 37 6.77 -0.85 -0.11
C ALA A 37 5.51 -0.78 0.77
N LEU A 38 4.48 -1.58 0.49
CA LEU A 38 3.28 -1.68 1.32
C LEU A 38 3.61 -2.05 2.76
N LEU A 39 4.49 -3.04 2.96
CA LEU A 39 4.91 -3.45 4.30
C LEU A 39 5.65 -2.32 5.01
N SER A 40 6.61 -1.68 4.34
CA SER A 40 7.40 -0.60 4.92
C SER A 40 6.55 0.63 5.26
N SER A 41 5.68 1.09 4.34
CA SER A 41 4.75 2.18 4.61
C SER A 41 3.82 1.86 5.78
N THR A 42 3.44 0.60 5.93
CA THR A 42 2.63 0.15 7.08
C THR A 42 3.40 0.22 8.39
N GLU A 43 4.64 -0.27 8.43
CA GLU A 43 5.50 -0.14 9.61
C GLU A 43 5.68 1.33 10.02
N GLN A 44 5.88 2.21 9.04
CA GLN A 44 5.98 3.66 9.25
C GLN A 44 4.67 4.28 9.75
N ALA A 45 3.51 3.77 9.32
CA ALA A 45 2.22 4.22 9.82
C ALA A 45 2.06 3.93 11.33
N PHE A 46 2.50 2.75 11.80
CA PHE A 46 2.52 2.43 13.24
C PHE A 46 3.50 3.30 14.02
N GLU A 47 4.72 3.51 13.48
CA GLU A 47 5.74 4.33 14.12
C GLU A 47 5.29 5.79 14.27
N ARG A 48 4.75 6.36 13.18
CA ARG A 48 4.27 7.76 13.14
C ARG A 48 2.88 7.93 13.76
N GLN A 49 2.16 6.83 14.00
CA GLN A 49 0.75 6.81 14.39
C GLN A 49 -0.11 7.65 13.44
N ALA A 50 0.07 7.44 12.15
CA ALA A 50 -0.51 8.26 11.10
C ALA A 50 -0.91 7.42 9.88
N ASP A 51 -1.92 7.90 9.18
CA ASP A 51 -2.36 7.36 7.90
C ASP A 51 -1.21 7.43 6.88
N PRO A 52 -0.83 6.31 6.23
CA PRO A 52 0.30 6.29 5.31
C PRO A 52 0.07 7.14 4.05
N ASP A 53 -1.15 7.13 3.51
CA ASP A 53 -1.48 7.79 2.24
C ASP A 53 -1.54 9.31 2.40
N THR A 54 -2.13 9.77 3.50
CA THR A 54 -2.38 11.20 3.76
C THR A 54 -1.36 11.83 4.70
N GLY A 55 -0.62 11.04 5.48
CA GLY A 55 0.26 11.50 6.56
C GLY A 55 -0.48 12.07 7.77
N LYS A 56 -1.81 12.02 7.82
CA LYS A 56 -2.61 12.57 8.92
C LYS A 56 -2.50 11.66 10.15
N GLY A 57 -2.16 12.25 11.30
CA GLY A 57 -2.14 11.54 12.58
C GLY A 57 -3.49 10.88 12.90
N TRP A 58 -3.43 9.66 13.44
CA TRP A 58 -4.61 8.92 13.85
C TRP A 58 -5.33 9.60 15.02
N GLU A 59 -6.62 9.34 15.12
CA GLU A 59 -7.40 9.79 16.27
C GLU A 59 -6.87 9.17 17.57
N ALA A 60 -6.68 10.04 18.55
CA ALA A 60 -6.18 9.71 19.88
C ALA A 60 -7.08 8.67 20.59
N TRP A 61 -6.60 8.18 21.72
CA TRP A 61 -7.42 7.37 22.60
C TRP A 61 -8.54 8.20 23.23
N SER A 62 -9.67 7.56 23.52
CA SER A 62 -10.67 8.15 24.40
C SER A 62 -10.11 8.24 25.83
N ASP A 63 -10.60 9.21 26.61
CA ASP A 63 -10.15 9.43 27.99
C ASP A 63 -10.30 8.16 28.85
N SER A 64 -11.43 7.45 28.69
CA SER A 64 -11.69 6.19 29.39
C SER A 64 -10.66 5.09 29.06
N TRP A 65 -10.21 5.00 27.81
CA TRP A 65 -9.23 4.00 27.40
C TRP A 65 -7.81 4.37 27.86
N LEU A 66 -7.49 5.67 27.84
CA LEU A 66 -6.23 6.18 28.38
C LEU A 66 -6.14 5.93 29.90
N ALA A 67 -7.20 6.22 30.66
CA ALA A 67 -7.26 5.97 32.10
C ALA A 67 -7.09 4.47 32.41
N TRP A 68 -7.80 3.59 31.69
CA TRP A 68 -7.62 2.15 31.84
C TRP A 68 -6.17 1.72 31.59
N ARG A 69 -5.51 2.25 30.55
CA ARG A 69 -4.10 1.93 30.28
C ARG A 69 -3.17 2.42 31.38
N GLN A 70 -3.42 3.58 31.99
CA GLN A 70 -2.63 4.11 33.10
C GLN A 70 -2.72 3.16 34.31
N ASP A 71 -3.94 2.77 34.68
CA ASP A 71 -4.18 1.87 35.83
C ASP A 71 -3.54 0.49 35.64
N HIS A 72 -3.35 0.06 34.39
CA HIS A 72 -2.79 -1.24 34.04
C HIS A 72 -1.31 -1.19 33.61
N GLY A 73 -0.64 -0.03 33.74
CA GLY A 73 0.79 0.11 33.44
C GLY A 73 1.16 0.03 31.95
N PHE A 74 0.24 0.38 31.05
CA PHE A 74 0.43 0.38 29.59
C PHE A 74 0.76 1.77 29.00
N VAL A 75 1.25 2.68 29.84
CA VAL A 75 1.66 4.04 29.45
C VAL A 75 3.10 4.28 29.91
N PRO A 76 3.99 4.84 29.07
CA PRO A 76 3.76 5.31 27.69
C PRO A 76 3.46 4.17 26.72
N GLY A 77 2.69 4.46 25.67
CA GLY A 77 2.34 3.49 24.63
C GLY A 77 1.85 4.17 23.35
N SER A 78 1.77 3.39 22.28
CA SER A 78 1.36 3.87 20.94
C SER A 78 -0.03 3.35 20.57
N ILE A 79 -0.79 4.15 19.83
CA ILE A 79 -2.07 3.79 19.23
C ILE A 79 -1.90 2.52 18.37
N LEU A 80 -2.92 1.65 18.39
CA LEU A 80 -2.90 0.30 17.81
C LEU A 80 -1.84 -0.67 18.38
N THR A 81 -1.12 -0.27 19.44
CA THR A 81 -0.12 -1.11 20.11
C THR A 81 -0.45 -1.26 21.59
N LEU A 82 -0.87 -2.47 21.98
CA LEU A 82 -0.89 -2.90 23.38
C LEU A 82 0.26 -3.87 23.64
N HIS A 83 0.26 -5.00 22.92
CA HIS A 83 1.35 -5.96 22.89
C HIS A 83 2.01 -6.07 21.51
N GLY A 84 1.62 -5.23 20.55
CA GLY A 84 2.15 -5.25 19.17
C GLY A 84 1.60 -6.36 18.27
N ASP A 85 0.56 -7.08 18.69
CA ASP A 85 0.03 -8.24 17.95
C ASP A 85 -0.52 -7.90 16.57
N LEU A 86 -1.08 -6.70 16.40
CA LEU A 86 -1.58 -6.27 15.09
C LEU A 86 -0.41 -6.07 14.13
N ALA A 87 0.53 -5.20 14.47
CA ALA A 87 1.71 -4.92 13.66
C ALA A 87 2.47 -6.20 13.29
N ARG A 88 2.73 -7.09 14.26
CA ARG A 88 3.41 -8.38 14.02
C ARG A 88 2.64 -9.36 13.14
N SER A 89 1.34 -9.18 12.99
CA SER A 89 0.50 -10.08 12.20
C SER A 89 0.40 -9.69 10.72
N ILE A 90 0.96 -8.54 10.36
CA ILE A 90 0.87 -8.01 8.99
C ILE A 90 1.79 -8.84 8.10
N THR A 91 1.24 -9.26 6.98
CA THR A 91 1.93 -10.10 5.99
C THR A 91 1.69 -9.54 4.60
N THR A 92 2.59 -9.84 3.69
CA THR A 92 2.48 -9.46 2.29
C THR A 92 2.66 -10.66 1.37
N ASP A 93 2.09 -10.57 0.17
CA ASP A 93 2.25 -11.55 -0.90
C ASP A 93 2.28 -10.83 -2.25
N TYR A 94 2.79 -11.49 -3.29
CA TYR A 94 2.82 -10.92 -4.64
C TYR A 94 2.85 -12.00 -5.73
N GLY A 95 2.10 -11.75 -6.80
CA GLY A 95 2.01 -12.60 -7.98
C GLY A 95 2.68 -11.97 -9.19
N GLN A 96 2.23 -12.37 -10.38
CA GLN A 96 2.62 -11.73 -11.64
C GLN A 96 1.88 -10.40 -11.84
N ASP A 97 0.68 -10.29 -11.29
CA ASP A 97 -0.29 -9.22 -11.55
C ASP A 97 -0.86 -8.59 -10.26
N TYR A 98 -0.40 -9.03 -9.08
CA TYR A 98 -0.84 -8.50 -7.80
C TYR A 98 0.29 -8.29 -6.80
N ALA A 99 0.11 -7.32 -5.93
CA ALA A 99 0.81 -7.17 -4.65
C ALA A 99 -0.25 -7.01 -3.56
N LEU A 100 -0.04 -7.68 -2.43
CA LEU A 100 -1.04 -7.84 -1.37
C LEU A 100 -0.42 -7.53 -0.02
N ILE A 101 -1.23 -6.92 0.85
CA ILE A 101 -0.94 -6.74 2.28
C ILE A 101 -2.19 -7.08 3.08
N GLY A 102 -2.02 -7.71 4.24
CA GLY A 102 -3.15 -8.10 5.07
C GLY A 102 -2.75 -8.56 6.46
N SER A 103 -3.76 -8.80 7.28
CA SER A 103 -3.62 -9.37 8.63
C SER A 103 -4.72 -10.39 8.88
N PRO A 104 -4.42 -11.52 9.55
CA PRO A 104 -5.42 -12.50 9.96
C PRO A 104 -6.19 -12.09 11.23
N LYS A 105 -5.89 -10.95 11.85
CA LYS A 105 -6.56 -10.51 13.09
C LYS A 105 -7.98 -10.06 12.78
N ILE A 106 -8.97 -10.58 13.51
CA ILE A 106 -10.40 -10.24 13.31
C ILE A 106 -10.66 -8.73 13.43
N TYR A 107 -9.91 -8.05 14.29
CA TYR A 107 -10.05 -6.61 14.51
C TYR A 107 -9.18 -5.74 13.56
N ALA A 108 -8.44 -6.33 12.61
CA ALA A 108 -7.61 -5.60 11.66
C ALA A 108 -8.46 -4.66 10.78
N ALA A 109 -9.58 -5.18 10.27
CA ALA A 109 -10.48 -4.48 9.37
C ALA A 109 -11.10 -3.21 9.99
N ILE A 110 -11.62 -3.32 11.22
CA ILE A 110 -12.27 -2.18 11.89
C ILE A 110 -11.27 -1.07 12.23
N HIS A 111 -9.99 -1.40 12.43
CA HIS A 111 -8.96 -0.36 12.57
C HIS A 111 -8.56 0.25 11.23
N GLN A 112 -8.55 -0.51 10.14
CA GLN A 112 -8.25 0.04 8.82
C GLN A 112 -9.36 1.00 8.34
N TRP A 113 -10.62 0.59 8.43
CA TRP A 113 -11.74 1.29 7.80
C TRP A 113 -12.68 2.01 8.78
N GLY A 114 -12.55 1.76 10.08
CA GLY A 114 -13.49 2.25 11.08
C GLY A 114 -14.75 1.40 11.19
N GLY A 115 -15.57 1.72 12.19
CA GLY A 115 -16.91 1.17 12.35
C GLY A 115 -17.89 1.74 11.33
N THR A 116 -18.90 0.96 10.97
CA THR A 116 -20.00 1.39 10.09
C THR A 116 -21.31 1.49 10.88
N PRO A 117 -22.30 2.31 10.43
CA PRO A 117 -23.56 2.53 11.16
C PRO A 117 -24.43 1.29 11.34
N ASP A 118 -24.25 0.25 10.52
CA ASP A 118 -24.95 -1.03 10.59
C ASP A 118 -24.37 -2.01 11.63
N MET A 119 -23.20 -1.70 12.20
CA MET A 119 -22.62 -2.48 13.29
C MET A 119 -23.31 -2.20 14.64
N ALA A 120 -23.07 -3.07 15.62
CA ALA A 120 -23.50 -2.80 17.00
C ALA A 120 -22.93 -1.46 17.51
N PRO A 121 -23.57 -0.79 18.49
CA PRO A 121 -23.21 0.58 18.88
C PRO A 121 -21.72 0.79 19.23
N ARG A 122 -21.10 -0.19 19.90
CA ARG A 122 -19.69 -0.11 20.31
C ARG A 122 -18.73 -0.14 19.11
N PRO A 123 -18.74 -1.18 18.24
CA PRO A 123 -17.89 -1.18 17.05
C PRO A 123 -18.23 -0.04 16.06
N ALA A 124 -19.49 0.36 15.92
CA ALA A 124 -19.89 1.46 15.02
C ALA A 124 -19.18 2.79 15.33
N GLY A 125 -18.86 3.05 16.61
CA GLY A 125 -18.14 4.24 17.04
C GLY A 125 -16.62 4.15 17.00
N VAL A 126 -16.03 3.06 16.48
CA VAL A 126 -14.57 2.93 16.39
C VAL A 126 -14.05 3.77 15.23
N PRO A 127 -13.17 4.76 15.46
CA PRO A 127 -12.64 5.58 14.37
C PRO A 127 -11.64 4.77 13.53
N ALA A 128 -11.61 5.08 12.24
CA ALA A 128 -10.62 4.55 11.32
C ALA A 128 -9.22 5.05 11.69
N ARG A 129 -8.26 4.15 11.62
CA ARG A 129 -6.83 4.41 11.80
C ARG A 129 -6.09 3.67 10.69
N PRO A 130 -6.20 4.12 9.42
CA PRO A 130 -5.64 3.40 8.29
C PRO A 130 -4.14 3.22 8.48
N TYR A 131 -3.67 1.99 8.36
CA TYR A 131 -2.27 1.62 8.49
C TYR A 131 -1.76 0.85 7.28
N MET A 132 -2.65 0.25 6.47
CA MET A 132 -2.30 -0.34 5.18
C MET A 132 -2.53 0.68 4.07
N GLY A 133 -1.46 1.02 3.35
CA GLY A 133 -1.44 2.01 2.27
C GLY A 133 0.00 2.26 1.80
N LEU A 134 0.21 3.31 1.01
CA LEU A 134 1.51 3.72 0.54
C LEU A 134 1.80 5.14 0.98
N ASP A 135 2.91 5.31 1.71
CA ASP A 135 3.45 6.64 1.95
C ASP A 135 4.24 7.14 0.73
N LYS A 136 4.62 8.42 0.74
CA LYS A 136 5.32 9.05 -0.38
C LYS A 136 6.65 8.39 -0.73
N THR A 137 7.31 7.78 0.26
CA THR A 137 8.52 7.00 0.02
C THR A 137 8.18 5.71 -0.71
N GLY A 138 7.20 4.93 -0.25
CA GLY A 138 6.75 3.72 -0.94
C GLY A 138 6.26 3.97 -2.37
N GLU A 139 5.48 5.04 -2.59
CA GLU A 139 5.07 5.46 -3.95
C GLU A 139 6.28 5.71 -4.87
N GLN A 140 7.30 6.44 -4.36
CA GLN A 140 8.48 6.79 -5.13
C GLN A 140 9.36 5.57 -5.43
N GLU A 141 9.53 4.65 -4.48
CA GLU A 141 10.28 3.40 -4.67
C GLU A 141 9.68 2.54 -5.79
N ILE A 142 8.34 2.43 -5.82
CA ILE A 142 7.62 1.73 -6.88
C ILE A 142 7.85 2.42 -8.22
N PHE A 143 7.71 3.75 -8.27
CA PHE A 143 7.93 4.53 -9.49
C PHE A 143 9.36 4.36 -10.04
N ASP A 144 10.36 4.42 -9.17
CA ASP A 144 11.76 4.26 -9.55
C ASP A 144 12.06 2.84 -10.03
N ALA A 145 11.47 1.82 -9.41
CA ALA A 145 11.57 0.45 -9.88
C ALA A 145 11.00 0.27 -11.29
N ILE A 146 9.81 0.84 -11.55
CA ILE A 146 9.18 0.81 -12.88
C ILE A 146 10.06 1.53 -13.90
N ARG A 147 10.51 2.75 -13.60
CA ARG A 147 11.36 3.56 -14.48
C ARG A 147 12.66 2.84 -14.81
N LYS A 148 13.33 2.28 -13.79
CA LYS A 148 14.56 1.50 -13.97
C LYS A 148 14.30 0.32 -14.91
N ARG A 149 13.21 -0.40 -14.70
CA ARG A 149 12.89 -1.59 -15.49
C ARG A 149 12.60 -1.26 -16.95
N VAL A 150 11.77 -0.23 -17.20
CA VAL A 150 11.49 0.30 -18.55
C VAL A 150 12.78 0.76 -19.24
N SER A 151 13.63 1.52 -18.54
CA SER A 151 14.90 2.01 -19.11
C SER A 151 15.89 0.89 -19.47
N THR A 152 15.82 -0.24 -18.75
CA THR A 152 16.67 -1.41 -19.03
C THR A 152 16.21 -2.11 -20.30
N ALA A 153 14.90 -2.17 -20.55
CA ALA A 153 14.33 -2.79 -21.75
C ALA A 153 14.63 -1.96 -23.00
N LEU A 154 14.48 -0.63 -22.93
CA LEU A 154 14.73 0.25 -24.08
C LEU A 154 16.22 0.37 -24.49
N ARG A 155 17.15 -0.21 -23.71
CA ARG A 155 18.60 -0.23 -24.01
C ARG A 155 19.06 -1.54 -24.65
N GLN A 156 18.21 -2.56 -24.67
CA GLN A 156 18.46 -3.83 -25.34
C GLN A 156 18.07 -3.72 -26.82
#